data_AF-A0A368X743-F1
#
_entry.id   AF-A0A368X743-F1
#
_cell.length_a   1.000
_cell.length_b   1.000
_cell.length_c   1.000
_cell.angle_alpha   90.00
_cell.angle_beta   90.00
_cell.angle_gamma   90.00
#
_symmetry.space_group_name_H-M   'P 1'
#
loop_
_entity.id
_entity.type
_entity.pdbx_description
1 polymer ?
#
loop_
_entity_poly.entity_id
_entity_poly.type
_entity_poly.pdbx_seq_one_letter_code
_entity_poly.pdbx_strand_id
1 'polypeptide(L)'
;MVAADRAARQLLGLAAGPPSAKPFEQLFSVGFGAWMSALRHARQGAAMRLADGVRLRAVAMEMVQPAARTAPLQLRAATPSAQAALSDELLVLAYDRGLRVASVGLPILVTGETGTSKEVAARALHAAGPSAAGPLVALNCAAIPGELLAGDLFGYVDGTFTGTRRGRAPGKIEGAHGSTHSLGEVGDMPLALQVSLLHLLDSFKVVRPACMRARPVDVHLVCASHRGLPVPVRQGSRGDLI
;
A
#
# COMPACT_ATOMS: atom_id res chain seq x y z
N MET A 1 -23.19 -12.69 -7.61
CA MET A 1 -22.29 -12.25 -8.71
C MET A 1 -20.87 -12.46 -8.26
N VAL A 2 -20.00 -13.00 -9.11
CA VAL A 2 -18.60 -13.32 -8.74
C VAL A 2 -17.68 -12.21 -9.23
N ALA A 3 -16.95 -11.58 -8.31
CA ALA A 3 -15.83 -10.71 -8.65
C ALA A 3 -14.56 -11.54 -8.72
N ALA A 4 -13.79 -11.38 -9.79
CA ALA A 4 -12.55 -12.11 -10.03
C ALA A 4 -11.49 -11.14 -10.55
N ASP A 5 -10.27 -11.26 -10.01
CA ASP A 5 -9.09 -10.58 -10.56
C ASP A 5 -8.69 -11.17 -11.92
N ARG A 6 -7.64 -10.64 -12.54
CA ARG A 6 -7.21 -11.06 -13.88
C ARG A 6 -6.72 -12.51 -13.94
N ALA A 7 -6.01 -12.98 -12.91
CA ALA A 7 -5.49 -14.35 -12.85
C ALA A 7 -6.64 -15.35 -12.66
N ALA A 8 -7.55 -15.04 -11.73
CA ALA A 8 -8.77 -15.79 -11.51
C ALA A 8 -9.66 -15.81 -12.78
N ARG A 9 -9.77 -14.70 -13.53
CA ARG A 9 -10.53 -14.69 -14.80
C ARG A 9 -9.93 -15.63 -15.85
N GLN A 10 -8.61 -15.68 -15.97
CA GLN A 10 -7.96 -16.62 -16.89
C GLN A 10 -8.19 -18.08 -16.49
N LEU A 11 -8.07 -18.38 -15.19
CA LEU A 11 -8.33 -19.72 -14.65
C LEU A 11 -9.79 -20.14 -14.78
N LEU A 12 -10.73 -19.19 -14.70
CA LEU A 12 -12.18 -19.41 -14.79
C LEU A 12 -12.72 -19.30 -16.22
N GLY A 13 -11.87 -19.14 -17.24
CA GLY A 13 -12.31 -18.98 -18.64
C GLY A 13 -13.21 -17.76 -18.88
N LEU A 14 -13.09 -16.73 -18.06
CA LEU A 14 -13.86 -15.49 -18.18
C LEU A 14 -13.20 -14.56 -19.22
N ALA A 15 -13.98 -14.11 -20.21
CA ALA A 15 -13.50 -13.22 -21.26
C ALA A 15 -12.91 -11.92 -20.67
N ALA A 16 -11.86 -11.40 -21.33
CA ALA A 16 -11.24 -10.13 -20.97
C ALA A 16 -12.20 -8.97 -21.34
N GLY A 17 -13.01 -8.53 -20.38
CA GLY A 17 -13.93 -7.40 -20.49
C GLY A 17 -14.21 -6.74 -19.13
N PRO A 18 -15.05 -5.69 -19.08
CA PRO A 18 -15.56 -5.17 -17.81
C PRO A 18 -16.15 -6.32 -16.99
N PRO A 19 -16.20 -6.25 -15.64
CA PRO A 19 -16.64 -7.37 -14.80
C PRO A 19 -18.04 -7.84 -15.21
N SER A 20 -18.10 -8.77 -16.16
CA SER A 20 -19.35 -9.34 -16.60
C SER A 20 -19.77 -10.24 -15.46
N ALA A 21 -20.76 -9.80 -14.71
CA ALA A 21 -21.25 -10.48 -13.54
C ALA A 21 -21.97 -11.76 -13.96
N LYS A 22 -21.22 -12.82 -14.26
CA LYS A 22 -21.83 -14.14 -14.41
C LYS A 22 -22.39 -14.57 -13.05
N PRO A 23 -23.62 -15.09 -13.00
CA PRO A 23 -24.15 -15.68 -11.77
C PRO A 23 -23.29 -16.87 -11.34
N PHE A 24 -23.24 -17.13 -10.04
CA PHE A 24 -22.33 -18.11 -9.44
C PHE A 24 -22.58 -19.52 -10.01
N GLU A 25 -23.85 -19.82 -10.23
CA GLU A 25 -24.38 -21.09 -10.73
C GLU A 25 -23.98 -21.39 -12.18
N GLN A 26 -23.58 -20.37 -12.96
CA GLN A 26 -23.03 -20.58 -14.30
C GLN A 26 -21.54 -20.94 -14.29
N LEU A 27 -20.83 -20.65 -13.20
CA LEU A 27 -19.41 -20.92 -13.06
C LEU A 27 -19.16 -22.20 -12.24
N PHE A 28 -20.03 -22.47 -11.27
CA PHE A 28 -19.86 -23.54 -10.30
C PHE A 28 -21.02 -24.52 -10.35
N SER A 29 -20.68 -25.81 -10.26
CA SER A 29 -21.62 -26.93 -10.24
C SER A 29 -22.38 -27.10 -8.91
N VAL A 30 -22.10 -26.23 -7.93
CA VAL A 30 -22.75 -26.22 -6.61
C VAL A 30 -23.55 -24.94 -6.45
N GLY A 31 -24.72 -25.03 -5.80
CA GLY A 31 -25.52 -23.84 -5.48
C GLY A 31 -24.82 -22.96 -4.44
N PHE A 32 -24.83 -21.64 -4.64
CA PHE A 32 -24.12 -20.69 -3.79
C PHE A 32 -24.48 -20.84 -2.31
N GLY A 33 -25.77 -20.96 -1.98
CA GLY A 33 -26.24 -21.08 -0.60
C GLY A 33 -25.75 -22.33 0.12
N ALA A 34 -25.79 -23.49 -0.56
CA ALA A 34 -25.34 -24.76 0.00
C ALA A 34 -23.81 -24.75 0.22
N TRP A 35 -23.07 -24.22 -0.76
CA TRP A 35 -21.62 -24.07 -0.64
C TRP A 35 -21.22 -23.07 0.44
N MET A 36 -21.87 -21.91 0.54
CA MET A 36 -21.62 -20.92 1.60
C MET A 36 -21.87 -21.51 3.00
N SER A 37 -22.90 -22.35 3.15
CA SER A 37 -23.14 -23.05 4.40
C SER A 37 -22.00 -24.02 4.72
N ALA A 38 -21.54 -24.81 3.75
CA ALA A 38 -20.40 -25.71 3.93
C ALA A 38 -19.11 -24.94 4.27
N LEU A 39 -18.83 -23.83 3.60
CA LEU A 39 -17.64 -23.01 3.81
C LEU A 39 -17.58 -22.42 5.22
N ARG A 40 -18.72 -21.95 5.76
CA ARG A 40 -18.80 -21.40 7.13
C ARG A 40 -18.43 -22.42 8.21
N HIS A 41 -18.68 -23.71 7.96
CA HIS A 41 -18.40 -24.78 8.91
C HIS A 41 -17.06 -25.49 8.61
N ALA A 42 -16.44 -25.21 7.47
CA ALA A 42 -15.21 -25.87 7.04
C ALA A 42 -13.98 -25.16 7.59
N ARG A 43 -13.39 -25.71 8.65
CA ARG A 43 -12.11 -25.24 9.24
C ARG A 43 -10.92 -25.23 8.29
N GLN A 44 -10.99 -26.01 7.20
CA GLN A 44 -9.90 -26.17 6.24
C GLN A 44 -10.33 -25.79 4.82
N GLY A 45 -11.40 -25.00 4.67
CA GLY A 45 -11.98 -24.66 3.36
C GLY A 45 -12.85 -25.76 2.77
N ALA A 46 -13.70 -25.38 1.81
CA ALA A 46 -14.65 -26.26 1.14
C ALA A 46 -14.20 -26.53 -0.30
N ALA A 47 -14.24 -27.79 -0.71
CA ALA A 47 -14.04 -28.14 -2.11
C ALA A 47 -15.22 -27.63 -2.94
N MET A 48 -14.94 -27.13 -4.13
CA MET A 48 -15.93 -26.75 -5.12
C MET A 48 -15.48 -27.17 -6.51
N ARG A 49 -16.41 -27.25 -7.45
CA ARG A 49 -16.11 -27.71 -8.81
C ARG A 49 -16.69 -26.74 -9.83
N LEU A 50 -15.86 -26.31 -10.76
CA LEU A 50 -16.28 -25.52 -11.91
C LEU A 50 -17.15 -26.35 -12.86
N ALA A 51 -17.96 -25.66 -13.65
CA ALA A 51 -18.82 -26.31 -14.65
C ALA A 51 -18.02 -27.11 -15.70
N ASP A 52 -16.77 -26.72 -15.97
CA ASP A 52 -15.83 -27.43 -16.86
C ASP A 52 -15.16 -28.66 -16.22
N GLY A 53 -15.47 -28.93 -14.95
CA GLY A 53 -14.99 -30.10 -14.22
C GLY A 53 -13.76 -29.86 -13.35
N VAL A 54 -13.14 -28.68 -13.36
CA VAL A 54 -11.97 -28.36 -12.52
C VAL A 54 -12.38 -28.30 -11.04
N ARG A 55 -11.58 -28.93 -10.17
CA ARG A 55 -11.77 -28.89 -8.71
C ARG A 55 -10.95 -27.77 -8.10
N LEU A 56 -11.63 -26.90 -7.35
CA LEU A 56 -11.05 -25.80 -6.60
C LEU A 56 -11.26 -26.03 -5.11
N ARG A 57 -10.37 -25.48 -4.29
CA ARG A 57 -10.56 -25.42 -2.84
C ARG A 57 -10.80 -23.97 -2.46
N ALA A 58 -12.00 -23.67 -1.97
CA ALA A 58 -12.30 -22.37 -1.43
C ALA A 58 -11.92 -22.32 0.04
N VAL A 59 -11.16 -21.31 0.42
CA VAL A 59 -10.92 -20.98 1.82
C VAL A 59 -11.63 -19.66 2.12
N ALA A 60 -12.33 -19.59 3.25
CA ALA A 60 -12.81 -18.31 3.73
C ALA A 60 -11.58 -17.49 4.10
N MET A 61 -11.24 -16.52 3.27
CA MET A 61 -10.28 -15.51 3.66
C MET A 61 -11.01 -14.60 4.63
N GLU A 62 -10.52 -14.51 5.87
CA GLU A 62 -10.88 -13.37 6.69
C GLU A 62 -10.53 -12.14 5.86
N MET A 63 -11.55 -11.38 5.45
CA MET A 63 -11.30 -9.99 5.10
C MET A 63 -10.68 -9.41 6.36
N VAL A 64 -9.36 -9.22 6.34
CA VAL A 64 -8.74 -8.24 7.20
C VAL A 64 -9.44 -6.96 6.81
N GLN A 65 -10.49 -6.60 7.55
CA GLN A 65 -11.00 -5.25 7.50
C GLN A 65 -9.77 -4.40 7.76
N PRO A 66 -9.30 -3.57 6.80
CA PRO A 66 -8.32 -2.56 7.13
C PRO A 66 -8.94 -1.86 8.33
N ALA A 67 -8.25 -1.92 9.48
CA ALA A 67 -8.81 -1.45 10.73
C ALA A 67 -9.43 -0.09 10.44
N ALA A 68 -10.76 -0.03 10.41
CA ALA A 68 -11.45 1.15 9.95
C ALA A 68 -10.93 2.24 10.86
N ARG A 69 -10.29 3.26 10.30
CA ARG A 69 -9.96 4.47 11.06
C ARG A 69 -11.29 4.96 11.61
N THR A 70 -11.54 4.68 12.89
CA THR A 70 -12.78 5.02 13.58
C THR A 70 -12.85 6.51 13.92
N ALA A 71 -11.81 7.28 13.58
CA ALA A 71 -11.92 8.72 13.54
C ALA A 71 -12.76 9.10 12.31
N PRO A 72 -13.91 9.79 12.49
CA PRO A 72 -14.67 10.29 11.35
C PRO A 72 -13.74 11.12 10.48
N LEU A 73 -13.70 10.79 9.19
CA LEU A 73 -12.96 11.51 8.15
C LEU A 73 -13.44 12.95 8.12
N GLN A 74 -12.76 13.84 8.85
CA GLN A 74 -13.04 15.27 8.80
C GLN A 74 -12.21 15.88 7.68
N LEU A 75 -12.89 16.22 6.59
CA LEU A 75 -12.31 16.94 5.46
C LEU A 75 -11.85 18.32 5.96
N ARG A 76 -10.56 18.47 6.27
CA ARG A 76 -9.96 19.78 6.54
C ARG A 76 -9.73 20.51 5.22
N ALA A 77 -10.22 21.75 5.14
CA ALA A 77 -9.92 22.61 4.01
C ALA A 77 -8.40 22.87 3.96
N ALA A 78 -7.75 22.52 2.85
CA ALA A 78 -6.33 22.70 2.65
C ALA A 78 -5.97 24.20 2.61
N THR A 79 -4.82 24.56 3.20
CA THR A 79 -4.32 25.94 3.19
C THR A 79 -3.73 26.29 1.81
N PRO A 80 -3.98 27.50 1.26
CA PRO A 80 -3.74 27.79 -0.17
C PRO A 80 -2.28 28.07 -0.59
N SER A 81 -1.28 27.92 0.29
CA SER A 81 0.02 28.59 0.07
C SER A 81 0.92 28.00 -1.03
N ALA A 82 0.66 26.79 -1.52
CA ALA A 82 1.48 26.18 -2.59
C ALA A 82 0.91 26.37 -4.01
N GLN A 83 -0.38 26.74 -4.14
CA GLN A 83 -1.01 26.95 -5.45
C GLN A 83 -0.39 28.14 -6.21
N ALA A 84 0.11 29.16 -5.49
CA ALA A 84 0.69 30.36 -6.08
C ALA A 84 1.97 30.12 -6.91
N ALA A 85 2.62 28.96 -6.77
CA ALA A 85 3.84 28.61 -7.50
C ALA A 85 3.58 27.71 -8.72
N LEU A 86 2.35 27.26 -8.96
CA LEU A 86 2.01 26.32 -10.02
C LEU A 86 1.37 27.12 -11.17
N SER A 87 2.11 27.30 -12.27
CA SER A 87 1.65 28.04 -13.46
C SER A 87 0.85 27.20 -14.45
N ASP A 88 0.84 25.87 -14.28
CA ASP A 88 0.18 24.92 -15.17
C ASP A 88 -1.16 24.46 -14.57
N GLU A 89 -2.26 24.61 -15.32
CA GLU A 89 -3.61 24.22 -14.91
C GLU A 89 -3.72 22.71 -14.59
N LEU A 90 -3.01 21.85 -15.32
CA LEU A 90 -3.00 20.41 -15.05
C LEU A 90 -2.31 20.10 -13.72
N LEU A 91 -1.25 20.84 -13.41
CA LEU A 91 -0.53 20.71 -12.15
C LEU A 91 -1.38 21.22 -10.98
N VAL A 92 -2.11 22.32 -11.16
CA VAL A 92 -3.07 22.83 -10.17
C VAL A 92 -4.17 21.80 -9.89
N LEU A 93 -4.73 21.17 -10.92
CA LEU A 93 -5.74 20.11 -10.77
C LEU A 93 -5.20 18.86 -10.07
N ALA A 94 -4.00 18.40 -10.45
CA ALA A 94 -3.36 17.26 -9.80
C ALA A 94 -3.07 17.56 -8.31
N TYR A 95 -2.65 18.79 -8.04
CA TYR A 95 -2.38 19.26 -6.69
C TYR A 95 -3.65 19.35 -5.84
N ASP A 96 -4.75 19.91 -6.36
CA ASP A 96 -6.04 19.95 -5.65
C ASP A 96 -6.56 18.54 -5.33
N ARG A 97 -6.44 17.61 -6.28
CA ARG A 97 -6.74 16.19 -6.02
C ARG A 97 -5.88 15.62 -4.91
N GLY A 98 -4.57 15.89 -4.94
CA GLY A 98 -3.63 15.46 -3.90
C GLY A 98 -4.05 15.96 -2.52
N LEU A 99 -4.43 17.23 -2.39
CA LEU A 99 -4.89 17.82 -1.13
C LEU A 99 -6.17 17.14 -0.59
N ARG A 100 -7.13 16.84 -1.46
CA ARG A 100 -8.34 16.11 -1.07
C ARG A 100 -8.02 14.70 -0.57
N VAL A 101 -7.14 13.98 -1.27
CA VAL A 101 -6.68 12.64 -0.85
C VAL A 101 -5.91 12.71 0.47
N ALA A 102 -5.09 13.76 0.66
CA ALA A 102 -4.31 13.95 1.88
C ALA A 102 -5.23 14.16 3.08
N SER A 103 -6.31 14.93 2.92
CA SER A 103 -7.26 15.25 3.99
C SER A 103 -7.98 14.02 4.57
N VAL A 104 -8.08 12.92 3.80
CA VAL A 104 -8.64 11.64 4.26
C VAL A 104 -7.56 10.66 4.76
N GLY A 105 -6.30 11.07 4.79
CA GLY A 105 -5.17 10.32 5.34
C GLY A 105 -4.75 9.12 4.49
N LEU A 106 -5.13 9.06 3.21
CA LEU A 106 -4.68 8.01 2.31
C LEU A 106 -3.22 8.20 1.92
N PRO A 107 -2.45 7.12 1.69
CA PRO A 107 -1.11 7.21 1.14
C PRO A 107 -1.11 7.88 -0.25
N ILE A 108 -0.14 8.75 -0.51
CA ILE A 108 -0.02 9.48 -1.79
C ILE A 108 1.35 9.20 -2.39
N LEU A 109 1.38 8.95 -3.70
CA LEU A 109 2.62 8.91 -4.49
C LEU A 109 2.70 10.15 -5.38
N VAL A 110 3.77 10.91 -5.25
CA VAL A 110 4.10 12.08 -6.05
C VAL A 110 5.17 11.70 -7.07
N THR A 111 4.79 11.64 -8.34
CA THR A 111 5.69 11.37 -9.46
C THR A 111 6.06 12.66 -10.19
N GLY A 112 7.29 12.75 -10.70
CA GLY A 112 7.76 13.87 -11.50
C GLY A 112 9.27 13.79 -11.71
N GLU A 113 9.86 14.61 -12.57
CA GLU A 113 11.31 14.55 -12.81
C GLU A 113 12.12 14.92 -11.55
N THR A 114 13.40 14.53 -11.50
CA THR A 114 14.31 14.95 -10.42
C THR A 114 14.42 16.47 -10.42
N GLY A 115 14.32 17.11 -9.24
CA GLY A 115 14.37 18.57 -9.13
C GLY A 115 13.03 19.31 -9.26
N THR A 116 11.90 18.61 -9.43
CA THR A 116 10.55 19.21 -9.52
C THR A 116 9.92 19.60 -8.17
N SER A 117 10.74 19.93 -7.16
CA SER A 117 10.25 20.37 -5.83
C SER A 117 9.24 19.43 -5.16
N LYS A 118 9.38 18.10 -5.35
CA LYS A 118 8.51 17.08 -4.70
C LYS A 118 8.46 17.21 -3.18
N GLU A 119 9.53 17.72 -2.57
CA GLU A 119 9.58 18.02 -1.14
C GLU A 119 8.57 19.11 -0.73
N VAL A 120 8.39 20.13 -1.57
CA VAL A 120 7.40 21.20 -1.36
C VAL A 120 5.99 20.62 -1.43
N ALA A 121 5.73 19.75 -2.40
CA ALA A 121 4.46 19.02 -2.50
C ALA A 121 4.22 18.16 -1.26
N ALA A 122 5.22 17.42 -0.78
CA ALA A 122 5.07 16.58 0.41
C ALA A 122 4.75 17.37 1.68
N ARG A 123 5.39 18.54 1.87
CA ARG A 123 5.10 19.45 2.99
C ARG A 123 3.66 19.96 2.94
N ALA A 124 3.18 20.29 1.75
CA ALA A 124 1.85 20.85 1.61
C ALA A 124 0.75 19.79 1.71
N LEU A 125 0.99 18.56 1.23
CA LEU A 125 0.13 17.41 1.46
C LEU A 125 0.07 17.05 2.96
N HIS A 126 1.20 17.09 3.66
CA HIS A 126 1.23 16.92 5.12
C HIS A 126 0.37 17.96 5.84
N ALA A 127 0.51 19.24 5.49
CA ALA A 127 -0.26 20.33 6.09
C ALA A 127 -1.79 20.20 5.87
N ALA A 128 -2.21 19.56 4.77
CA ALA A 128 -3.61 19.27 4.48
C ALA A 128 -4.12 17.96 5.13
N GLY A 129 -3.22 17.11 5.64
CA GLY A 129 -3.56 15.80 6.17
C GLY A 129 -4.04 15.79 7.62
N PRO A 130 -4.62 14.68 8.10
CA PRO A 130 -5.10 14.56 9.48
C PRO A 130 -3.98 14.68 10.53
N SER A 131 -2.74 14.32 10.16
CA SER A 131 -1.55 14.41 11.01
C SER A 131 -0.78 15.72 10.86
N ALA A 132 -1.38 16.79 10.32
CA ALA A 132 -0.74 18.09 10.10
C ALA A 132 -0.18 18.75 11.38
N ALA A 133 -0.69 18.39 12.56
CA ALA A 133 -0.18 18.88 13.84
C ALA A 133 1.04 18.07 14.35
N GLY A 134 1.27 16.88 13.79
CA GLY A 134 2.40 16.02 14.11
C GLY A 134 3.62 16.34 13.24
N PRO A 135 4.78 15.72 13.52
CA PRO A 135 5.99 15.96 12.74
C PRO A 135 5.86 15.42 11.31
N LEU A 136 6.51 16.09 10.36
CA LEU A 136 6.82 15.54 9.05
C LEU A 136 8.20 14.88 9.09
N VAL A 137 8.23 13.55 9.08
CA VAL A 137 9.47 12.77 9.07
C VAL A 137 9.86 12.50 7.63
N ALA A 138 10.75 13.32 7.08
CA ALA A 138 11.28 13.14 5.73
C ALA A 138 12.48 12.19 5.72
N LEU A 139 12.50 11.28 4.74
CA LEU A 139 13.61 10.36 4.50
C LEU A 139 13.86 10.25 2.99
N ASN A 140 15.10 10.44 2.57
CA ASN A 140 15.52 10.23 1.20
C ASN A 140 16.09 8.81 1.05
N CYS A 141 15.37 7.93 0.36
CA CYS A 141 15.75 6.53 0.21
C CYS A 141 17.01 6.34 -0.64
N ALA A 142 17.28 7.25 -1.59
CA ALA A 142 18.46 7.20 -2.45
C ALA A 142 19.75 7.60 -1.71
N ALA A 143 19.65 8.31 -0.59
CA ALA A 143 20.80 8.83 0.15
C ALA A 143 21.40 7.84 1.16
N ILE A 144 20.70 6.75 1.47
CA ILE A 144 21.07 5.80 2.54
C ILE A 144 21.25 4.40 1.95
N PRO A 145 22.38 3.70 2.24
CA PRO A 145 22.55 2.31 1.84
C PRO A 145 21.40 1.41 2.33
N GLY A 146 20.99 0.45 1.51
CA GLY A 146 19.78 -0.36 1.75
C GLY A 146 19.68 -1.04 3.12
N GLU A 147 20.79 -1.55 3.66
CA GLU A 147 20.81 -2.18 4.99
C GLU A 147 20.55 -1.18 6.12
N LEU A 148 21.15 0.01 6.03
CA LEU A 148 20.95 1.10 6.98
C LEU A 148 19.54 1.69 6.85
N LEU A 149 19.04 1.79 5.61
CA LEU A 149 17.69 2.25 5.31
C LEU A 149 16.64 1.32 5.95
N ALA A 150 16.85 0.00 5.88
CA ALA A 150 15.98 -0.99 6.51
C ALA A 150 15.89 -0.76 8.02
N GLY A 151 17.04 -0.60 8.67
CA GLY A 151 17.14 -0.34 10.11
C GLY A 151 16.52 1.00 10.51
N ASP A 152 16.71 2.05 9.72
CA ASP A 152 16.18 3.39 10.00
C ASP A 152 14.66 3.47 9.81
N LEU A 153 14.11 2.85 8.76
CA LEU A 153 12.66 2.83 8.49
C LEU A 153 11.90 1.86 9.39
N PHE A 154 12.31 0.59 9.38
CA PHE A 154 11.57 -0.52 9.99
C PHE A 154 12.12 -0.94 11.36
N GLY A 155 13.29 -0.43 11.76
CA GLY A 155 13.96 -0.82 13.00
C GLY A 155 14.80 -2.07 12.82
N TYR A 156 15.35 -2.57 13.93
CA TYR A 156 16.12 -3.81 13.91
C TYR A 156 15.95 -4.62 15.19
N VAL A 157 16.36 -5.88 15.11
CA VAL A 157 16.50 -6.80 16.22
C VAL A 157 17.93 -7.34 16.23
N ASP A 158 18.37 -7.90 17.36
CA ASP A 158 19.71 -8.48 17.46
C ASP A 158 19.93 -9.50 16.33
N GLY A 159 21.06 -9.37 15.62
CA GLY A 159 21.44 -10.30 14.55
C GLY A 159 20.88 -9.98 13.16
N THR A 160 20.21 -8.84 12.94
CA THR A 160 19.79 -8.42 11.59
C THR A 160 20.97 -7.99 10.70
N PHE A 161 22.03 -7.42 11.26
CA PHE A 161 23.25 -7.01 10.54
C PHE A 161 24.50 -7.21 11.40
N THR A 162 25.64 -7.46 10.76
CA THR A 162 26.95 -7.53 11.43
C THR A 162 27.31 -6.15 11.99
N GLY A 163 27.56 -6.06 13.31
CA GLY A 163 27.89 -4.79 13.98
C GLY A 163 26.70 -4.01 14.56
N THR A 164 25.49 -4.58 14.59
CA THR A 164 24.37 -4.01 15.37
C THR A 164 24.77 -3.90 16.85
N ARG A 165 24.60 -2.70 17.44
CA ARG A 165 24.71 -2.53 18.91
C ARG A 165 23.73 -3.52 19.55
N ARG A 166 24.17 -4.23 20.59
CA ARG A 166 23.30 -5.11 21.40
C ARG A 166 22.04 -4.32 21.79
N GLY A 167 20.89 -4.75 21.31
CA GLY A 167 19.61 -4.06 21.52
C GLY A 167 18.70 -4.09 20.30
N ARG A 168 17.41 -3.86 20.57
CA ARG A 168 16.37 -3.70 19.55
C ARG A 168 16.01 -2.23 19.46
N ALA A 169 16.22 -1.59 18.30
CA ALA A 169 15.75 -0.22 18.10
C ALA A 169 14.42 -0.21 17.32
N PRO A 170 13.45 0.63 17.71
CA PRO A 170 12.30 0.92 16.88
C PRO A 170 12.74 1.67 15.61
N GLY A 171 12.08 1.38 14.49
CA GLY A 171 12.27 2.16 13.26
C GLY A 171 11.51 3.48 13.32
N LYS A 172 11.81 4.41 12.41
CA LYS A 172 11.12 5.69 12.28
C LYS A 172 9.61 5.52 12.10
N ILE A 173 9.17 4.49 11.37
CA ILE A 173 7.74 4.19 11.17
C ILE A 173 7.05 3.84 12.51
N GLU A 174 7.74 3.09 13.39
CA GLU A 174 7.22 2.76 14.72
C GLU A 174 7.33 3.94 15.69
N GLY A 175 8.43 4.70 15.61
CA GLY A 175 8.75 5.79 16.52
C GLY A 175 7.92 7.07 16.32
N ALA A 176 7.28 7.23 15.16
CA ALA A 176 6.51 8.42 14.82
C ALA A 176 5.04 8.08 14.51
N HIS A 177 4.41 7.34 15.41
CA HIS A 177 2.97 7.08 15.37
C HIS A 177 2.16 8.38 15.41
N GLY A 178 1.13 8.49 14.58
CA GLY A 178 0.30 9.68 14.40
C GLY A 178 0.96 10.78 13.56
N SER A 179 2.08 10.51 12.90
CA SER A 179 2.83 11.48 12.09
C SER A 179 2.72 11.23 10.59
N THR A 180 3.27 12.14 9.78
CA THR A 180 3.43 11.92 8.33
C THR A 180 4.87 11.59 8.00
N HIS A 181 5.06 10.49 7.27
CA HIS A 181 6.34 10.08 6.71
C HIS A 181 6.40 10.46 5.24
N SER A 182 7.41 11.25 4.88
CA SER A 182 7.72 11.56 3.49
C SER A 182 8.88 10.69 3.02
N LEU A 183 8.62 9.77 2.09
CA LEU A 183 9.64 8.88 1.52
C LEU A 183 10.03 9.37 0.13
N GLY A 184 11.23 9.93 0.01
CA GLY A 184 11.81 10.37 -1.26
C GLY A 184 12.48 9.23 -2.00
N GLU A 185 12.36 9.25 -3.33
CA GLU A 185 12.97 8.30 -4.25
C GLU A 185 12.72 6.83 -3.91
N VAL A 186 11.44 6.51 -3.71
CA VAL A 186 11.02 5.15 -3.33
C VAL A 186 11.40 4.08 -4.37
N GLY A 187 11.58 4.48 -5.64
CA GLY A 187 12.08 3.58 -6.70
C GLY A 187 13.55 3.19 -6.55
N ASP A 188 14.33 3.91 -5.75
CA ASP A 188 15.73 3.56 -5.46
C ASP A 188 15.87 2.65 -4.24
N MET A 189 14.76 2.28 -3.59
CA MET A 189 14.79 1.30 -2.51
C MET A 189 15.11 -0.11 -3.00
N PRO A 190 15.87 -0.91 -2.25
CA PRO A 190 15.99 -2.35 -2.49
C PRO A 190 14.62 -3.03 -2.56
N LEU A 191 14.46 -4.00 -3.47
CA LEU A 191 13.20 -4.72 -3.69
C LEU A 191 12.60 -5.32 -2.40
N ALA A 192 13.44 -5.83 -1.51
CA ALA A 192 12.98 -6.38 -0.23
C ALA A 192 12.28 -5.32 0.66
N LEU A 193 12.74 -4.07 0.60
CA LEU A 193 12.13 -2.95 1.33
C LEU A 193 10.88 -2.43 0.63
N GLN A 194 10.83 -2.46 -0.70
CA GLN A 194 9.60 -2.15 -1.44
C GLN A 194 8.48 -3.13 -1.07
N VAL A 195 8.77 -4.44 -1.00
CA VAL A 195 7.81 -5.46 -0.54
C VAL A 195 7.35 -5.20 0.90
N SER A 196 8.28 -4.84 1.78
CA SER A 196 7.95 -4.51 3.18
C SER A 196 7.07 -3.25 3.28
N LEU A 197 7.32 -2.24 2.44
CA LEU A 197 6.49 -1.04 2.35
C LEU A 197 5.08 -1.35 1.84
N LEU A 198 4.94 -2.24 0.85
CA LEU A 198 3.62 -2.68 0.38
C LEU A 198 2.83 -3.40 1.48
N HIS A 199 3.48 -4.28 2.23
CA HIS A 199 2.84 -4.92 3.38
C HIS A 199 2.43 -3.91 4.46
N LEU A 200 3.23 -2.86 4.68
CA LEU A 200 2.86 -1.76 5.56
C LEU A 200 1.62 -1.01 5.05
N LEU A 201 1.57 -0.69 3.75
CA LEU A 201 0.45 0.02 3.13
C LEU A 201 -0.86 -0.80 3.17
N ASP A 202 -0.76 -2.12 3.02
CA ASP A 202 -1.90 -3.03 3.04
C ASP A 202 -2.43 -3.27 4.46
N SER A 203 -1.52 -3.55 5.40
CA SER A 203 -1.88 -4.01 6.75
C SER A 203 -1.85 -2.93 7.84
N PHE A 204 -1.26 -1.76 7.55
CA PHE A 204 -0.90 -0.73 8.53
C PHE A 204 -0.16 -1.30 9.75
N LYS A 205 0.68 -2.30 9.49
CA LYS A 205 1.53 -2.95 10.49
C LYS A 205 2.96 -2.95 10.01
N VAL A 206 3.87 -2.63 10.93
CA VAL A 206 5.30 -2.71 10.72
C VAL A 206 5.82 -4.05 11.25
N VAL A 207 6.65 -4.72 10.45
CA VAL A 207 7.40 -5.91 10.85
C VAL A 207 8.88 -5.55 10.75
N ARG A 208 9.62 -5.66 11.85
CA ARG A 208 11.06 -5.41 11.82
C ARG A 208 11.75 -6.51 10.99
N PRO A 209 12.83 -6.19 10.24
CA PRO A 209 13.60 -7.20 9.53
C PRO A 209 14.00 -8.37 10.45
N ALA A 210 13.95 -9.60 9.94
CA ALA A 210 14.18 -10.84 10.70
C ALA A 210 13.30 -11.03 11.97
N CYS A 211 12.20 -10.29 12.10
CA CYS A 211 11.21 -10.47 13.15
C CYS A 211 9.90 -11.02 12.56
N MET A 212 9.14 -11.78 13.35
CA MET A 212 7.81 -12.27 12.98
C MET A 212 6.67 -11.48 13.62
N ARG A 213 6.98 -10.55 14.53
CA ARG A 213 5.98 -9.80 15.29
C ARG A 213 5.57 -8.54 14.55
N ALA A 214 4.35 -8.54 14.01
CA ALA A 214 3.70 -7.36 13.46
C ALA A 214 3.28 -6.39 14.57
N ARG A 215 3.43 -5.09 14.31
CA ARG A 215 3.07 -4.01 15.23
C ARG A 215 2.16 -3.01 14.50
N PRO A 216 0.95 -2.72 15.00
CA PRO A 216 0.09 -1.73 14.37
C PRO A 216 0.73 -0.35 14.43
N VAL A 217 0.59 0.41 13.36
CA VAL A 217 1.09 1.79 13.27
C VAL A 217 0.04 2.66 12.59
N ASP A 218 -0.21 3.84 13.14
CA ASP A 218 -0.96 4.89 12.45
C ASP A 218 0.03 5.88 11.86
N VAL A 219 0.27 5.77 10.56
CA VAL A 219 1.20 6.64 9.84
C VAL A 219 0.57 7.10 8.53
N HIS A 220 0.84 8.34 8.15
CA HIS A 220 0.49 8.84 6.82
C HIS A 220 1.73 8.81 5.95
N LEU A 221 1.59 8.31 4.72
CA LEU A 221 2.71 8.15 3.81
C LEU A 221 2.56 9.07 2.61
N VAL A 222 3.57 9.91 2.39
CA VAL A 222 3.74 10.67 1.17
C VAL A 222 5.02 10.18 0.50
N CYS A 223 4.86 9.36 -0.52
CA CYS A 223 5.98 8.82 -1.30
C CYS A 223 6.27 9.73 -2.48
N ALA A 224 7.53 9.82 -2.88
CA ALA A 224 7.96 10.54 -4.07
C ALA A 224 8.90 9.66 -4.91
N SER A 225 8.75 9.72 -6.23
CA SER A 225 9.61 8.98 -7.17
C SER A 225 9.93 9.83 -8.40
N HIS A 226 11.20 9.85 -8.81
CA HIS A 226 11.61 10.37 -10.11
C HIS A 226 11.35 9.41 -11.27
N ARG A 227 11.31 8.11 -10.97
CA ARG A 227 10.94 7.10 -11.95
C ARG A 227 9.43 7.17 -12.13
N GLY A 228 8.99 7.43 -13.35
CA GLY A 228 7.61 7.15 -13.73
C GLY A 228 7.34 5.68 -13.45
N LEU A 229 6.19 5.39 -12.83
CA LEU A 229 5.72 4.02 -12.64
C LEU A 229 5.86 3.28 -13.98
N PRO A 230 6.62 2.18 -14.07
CA PRO A 230 6.65 1.43 -15.32
C PRO A 230 5.22 1.01 -15.65
N VAL A 231 4.79 1.36 -16.87
CA VAL A 231 3.62 0.73 -17.51
C VAL A 231 3.76 -0.79 -17.30
N PRO A 232 2.70 -1.50 -16.89
CA PRO A 232 2.78 -2.89 -16.46
C PRO A 232 3.67 -3.72 -17.38
N VAL A 233 4.76 -4.20 -16.77
CA VAL A 233 5.87 -4.91 -17.41
C VAL A 233 5.33 -6.07 -18.26
N ARG A 234 5.24 -5.86 -19.57
CA ARG A 234 4.97 -6.92 -20.56
C ARG A 234 6.19 -7.78 -20.86
N GLN A 235 7.36 -7.45 -20.32
CA GLN A 235 8.59 -8.17 -20.58
C GLN A 235 9.46 -8.20 -19.34
N GLY A 236 9.37 -9.28 -18.54
CA GLY A 236 10.44 -9.92 -17.77
C GLY A 236 11.45 -9.11 -16.95
N SER A 237 11.36 -7.79 -16.86
CA SER A 237 12.28 -6.94 -16.12
C SER A 237 11.80 -6.86 -14.68
N ARG A 238 12.52 -7.55 -13.80
CA ARG A 238 12.35 -7.44 -12.35
C ARG A 238 12.91 -6.11 -11.91
N GLY A 239 12.06 -5.12 -11.69
CA GLY A 239 12.45 -3.87 -11.07
C GLY A 239 11.22 -3.02 -10.84
N ASP A 240 10.93 -2.76 -9.57
CA ASP A 240 9.98 -1.77 -9.07
C ASP A 240 8.52 -2.28 -8.92
N LEU A 241 8.13 -2.48 -7.66
CA LEU A 241 6.81 -3.01 -7.26
C LEU A 241 5.87 -1.91 -6.72
N ILE A 242 6.08 -0.65 -7.12
CA ILE A 242 5.26 0.49 -6.71
C ILE A 242 4.57 1.03 -7.95
#